data_AF-A0A5Z1RV72-F1
#
_entry.id   AF-A0A5Z1RV72-F1
#
_cell.length_a   1.000
_cell.length_b   1.000
_cell.length_c   1.000
_cell.angle_alpha   90.00
_cell.angle_beta   90.00
_cell.angle_gamma   90.00
#
_symmetry.space_group_name_H-M   'P 1'
#
loop_
_entity.id
_entity.type
_entity.pdbx_description
1 polymer ?
#
loop_
_entity_poly.entity_id
_entity_poly.type
_entity_poly.pdbx_seq_one_letter_code
_entity_poly.pdbx_strand_id
1 'polypeptide(L)'
;MKTLEDIKAMSFEEKMQIQKQLFDFISNNDLENVKNILKDYPVKESFYEAHFTYHHNNEDYELSLFDPAASLLRAAHACEENNNDFSILDYLFDEYGLSLKDPKYNFAFPDMKHIKEANDKYILMKKVEGNSIIYQKALIYAYILGTKNPNSQIIKYLVNRGAKFEVHDEGYSGRTPMHFWARRNNYELLE
;
A
#
# COMPACT_ATOMS: atom_id res chain seq x y z
N MET A 1 -13.51 -11.79 -16.80
CA MET A 1 -13.40 -11.49 -15.35
C MET A 1 -13.59 -12.75 -14.53
N LYS A 2 -12.67 -13.00 -13.61
CA LYS A 2 -12.66 -14.07 -12.62
C LYS A 2 -13.59 -13.72 -11.46
N THR A 3 -14.27 -14.73 -10.94
CA THR A 3 -15.06 -14.64 -9.71
C THR A 3 -14.18 -14.92 -8.49
N LEU A 4 -14.69 -14.62 -7.28
CA LEU A 4 -14.02 -15.00 -6.04
C LEU A 4 -13.73 -16.51 -5.97
N GLU A 5 -14.68 -17.35 -6.42
CA GLU A 5 -14.50 -18.81 -6.43
C GLU A 5 -13.43 -19.26 -7.42
N ASP A 6 -13.32 -18.60 -8.58
CA ASP A 6 -12.21 -18.85 -9.50
C ASP A 6 -10.85 -18.52 -8.86
N ILE A 7 -10.77 -17.42 -8.10
CA ILE A 7 -9.53 -17.01 -7.42
C ILE A 7 -9.21 -17.97 -6.27
N LYS A 8 -10.21 -18.38 -5.48
CA LYS A 8 -10.02 -19.38 -4.40
C LYS A 8 -9.50 -20.69 -4.95
N ALA A 9 -10.03 -21.14 -6.08
CA ALA A 9 -9.65 -22.40 -6.73
C ALA A 9 -8.20 -22.43 -7.26
N MET A 10 -7.55 -21.27 -7.46
CA MET A 10 -6.14 -21.20 -7.83
C MET A 10 -5.25 -21.86 -6.75
N SER A 11 -4.22 -22.57 -7.15
CA SER A 11 -3.15 -23.02 -6.24
C SER A 11 -2.41 -21.83 -5.62
N PHE A 12 -1.73 -22.06 -4.50
CA PHE A 12 -0.90 -21.03 -3.87
C PHE A 12 0.20 -20.52 -4.82
N GLU A 13 0.84 -21.42 -5.58
CA GLU A 13 1.88 -21.08 -6.55
C GLU A 13 1.36 -20.16 -7.66
N GLU A 14 0.18 -20.46 -8.22
CA GLU A 14 -0.45 -19.59 -9.23
C GLU A 14 -0.78 -18.20 -8.67
N LYS A 15 -1.28 -18.12 -7.42
CA LYS A 15 -1.54 -16.84 -6.73
C LYS A 15 -0.26 -16.01 -6.57
N MET A 16 0.82 -16.64 -6.12
CA MET A 16 2.11 -15.95 -5.95
C MET A 16 2.73 -15.54 -7.29
N GLN A 17 2.57 -16.36 -8.33
CA GLN A 17 3.07 -16.04 -9.66
C GLN A 17 2.34 -14.83 -10.27
N ILE A 18 1.01 -14.79 -10.22
CA ILE A 18 0.25 -13.65 -10.77
C ILE A 18 0.51 -12.37 -9.98
N GLN A 19 0.64 -12.47 -8.65
CA GLN A 19 1.02 -11.32 -7.80
C GLN A 19 2.39 -10.78 -8.19
N LYS A 20 3.38 -11.66 -8.37
CA LYS A 20 4.71 -11.26 -8.82
C LYS A 20 4.65 -10.60 -10.20
N GLN A 21 3.93 -11.19 -11.15
CA GLN A 21 3.79 -10.62 -12.50
C GLN A 21 3.19 -9.22 -12.48
N LEU A 22 2.12 -9.01 -11.72
CA LEU A 22 1.53 -7.67 -11.57
C LEU A 22 2.54 -6.68 -10.98
N PHE A 23 3.27 -7.08 -9.93
CA PHE A 23 4.25 -6.21 -9.30
C PHE A 23 5.44 -5.89 -10.21
N ASP A 24 5.89 -6.84 -11.02
CA ASP A 24 6.94 -6.63 -12.00
C ASP A 24 6.48 -5.64 -13.09
N PHE A 25 5.25 -5.78 -13.60
CA PHE A 25 4.71 -4.83 -14.58
C PHE A 25 4.52 -3.42 -14.02
N ILE A 26 4.01 -3.30 -12.78
CA ILE A 26 3.93 -1.99 -12.10
C ILE A 26 5.32 -1.37 -11.94
N SER A 27 6.30 -2.15 -11.46
CA SER A 27 7.65 -1.65 -11.18
C SER A 27 8.39 -1.24 -12.46
N ASN A 28 8.09 -1.88 -13.59
CA ASN A 28 8.64 -1.54 -14.91
C ASN A 28 7.87 -0.42 -15.64
N ASN A 29 6.90 0.22 -14.98
CA ASN A 29 5.99 1.20 -15.58
C ASN A 29 5.28 0.72 -16.84
N ASP A 30 4.90 -0.57 -16.88
CA ASP A 30 4.25 -1.22 -18.02
C ASP A 30 2.73 -1.19 -17.88
N LEU A 31 2.13 -0.04 -18.21
CA LEU A 31 0.70 0.18 -18.10
C LEU A 31 -0.13 -0.84 -18.90
N GLU A 32 0.30 -1.19 -20.11
CA GLU A 32 -0.45 -2.10 -20.98
C GLU A 32 -0.58 -3.48 -20.32
N ASN A 33 0.51 -4.03 -19.79
CA ASN A 33 0.48 -5.33 -19.13
C ASN A 33 -0.21 -5.29 -17.76
N VAL A 34 -0.14 -4.16 -17.04
CA VAL A 34 -0.97 -3.94 -15.83
C VAL A 34 -2.47 -4.02 -16.18
N LYS A 35 -2.92 -3.29 -17.22
CA LYS A 35 -4.32 -3.34 -17.68
C LYS A 35 -4.71 -4.75 -18.14
N ASN A 36 -3.81 -5.45 -18.83
CA ASN A 36 -4.06 -6.79 -19.35
C ASN A 36 -4.22 -7.85 -18.25
N ILE A 37 -3.48 -7.75 -17.14
CA ILE A 37 -3.74 -8.61 -15.98
C ILE A 37 -5.04 -8.20 -15.31
N LEU A 38 -5.15 -6.93 -14.91
CA LEU A 38 -6.20 -6.50 -14.00
C LEU A 38 -7.62 -6.53 -14.60
N LYS A 39 -7.77 -6.47 -15.94
CA LYS A 39 -9.08 -6.63 -16.60
C LYS A 39 -9.78 -7.95 -16.26
N ASP A 40 -9.02 -8.98 -15.89
CA ASP A 40 -9.56 -10.28 -15.53
C ASP A 40 -9.82 -10.44 -14.04
N TYR A 41 -9.37 -9.53 -13.18
CA TYR A 41 -9.50 -9.63 -11.73
C TYR A 41 -10.28 -8.43 -11.18
N PRO A 42 -11.57 -8.58 -10.85
CA PRO A 42 -12.36 -7.52 -10.25
C PRO A 42 -11.76 -7.02 -8.93
N VAL A 43 -11.73 -5.70 -8.73
CA VAL A 43 -11.04 -5.04 -7.61
C VAL A 43 -11.48 -5.53 -6.23
N LYS A 44 -12.79 -5.78 -6.03
CA LYS A 44 -13.33 -6.20 -4.73
C LYS A 44 -12.78 -7.57 -4.33
N GLU A 45 -12.91 -8.53 -5.23
CA GLU A 45 -12.51 -9.93 -5.02
C GLU A 45 -10.99 -10.08 -4.98
N SER A 46 -10.24 -9.29 -5.73
CA SER A 46 -8.79 -9.45 -5.86
C SER A 46 -7.97 -8.66 -4.84
N PHE A 47 -8.45 -7.52 -4.35
CA PHE A 47 -7.70 -6.64 -3.43
C PHE A 47 -8.28 -6.52 -2.02
N TYR A 48 -9.57 -6.81 -1.83
CA TYR A 48 -10.26 -6.50 -0.57
C TYR A 48 -10.87 -7.69 0.15
N GLU A 49 -11.22 -8.76 -0.57
CA GLU A 49 -11.73 -9.99 0.02
C GLU A 49 -10.58 -10.94 0.33
N ALA A 50 -10.27 -11.11 1.61
CA ALA A 50 -9.33 -12.15 2.03
C ALA A 50 -9.90 -13.54 1.76
N HIS A 51 -9.12 -14.38 1.09
CA HIS A 51 -9.58 -15.68 0.60
C HIS A 51 -8.51 -16.78 0.62
N PHE A 52 -7.33 -16.51 1.18
CA PHE A 52 -6.33 -17.54 1.48
C PHE A 52 -5.45 -17.14 2.65
N THR A 53 -4.98 -18.15 3.38
CA THR A 53 -4.07 -18.00 4.50
C THR A 53 -2.64 -18.25 4.05
N TYR A 54 -1.73 -17.34 4.40
CA TYR A 54 -0.29 -17.54 4.27
C TYR A 54 0.32 -17.77 5.65
N HIS A 55 1.02 -18.88 5.82
CA HIS A 55 1.66 -19.25 7.09
C HIS A 55 3.13 -18.82 7.08
N HIS A 56 3.52 -17.89 7.95
CA HIS A 56 4.91 -17.44 8.08
C HIS A 56 5.25 -17.08 9.52
N ASN A 57 6.39 -17.54 10.01
CA ASN A 57 6.87 -17.30 11.39
C ASN A 57 5.84 -17.62 12.50
N ASN A 58 5.14 -18.75 12.37
CA ASN A 58 4.06 -19.19 13.28
C ASN A 58 2.85 -18.23 13.33
N GLU A 59 2.64 -17.45 12.27
CA GLU A 59 1.50 -16.55 12.14
C GLU A 59 0.76 -16.81 10.83
N ASP A 60 -0.54 -16.62 10.90
CA ASP A 60 -1.48 -16.83 9.81
C ASP A 60 -1.93 -15.47 9.29
N TYR A 61 -1.70 -15.25 8.00
CA TYR A 61 -2.08 -14.01 7.32
C TYR A 61 -3.23 -14.29 6.37
N GLU A 62 -4.37 -13.66 6.62
CA GLU A 62 -5.50 -13.68 5.70
C GLU A 62 -5.27 -12.64 4.59
N LEU A 63 -5.08 -13.14 3.37
CA LEU A 63 -4.65 -12.34 2.22
C LEU A 63 -5.73 -12.32 1.13
N SER A 64 -5.86 -11.17 0.47
CA SER A 64 -6.46 -11.09 -0.88
C SER A 64 -5.38 -11.37 -1.93
N LEU A 65 -5.76 -11.63 -3.18
CA LEU A 65 -4.82 -11.94 -4.26
C LEU A 65 -3.72 -10.89 -4.44
N PHE A 66 -4.09 -9.60 -4.34
CA PHE A 66 -3.18 -8.47 -4.47
C PHE A 66 -3.27 -7.56 -3.24
N ASP A 67 -2.12 -7.01 -2.85
CA ASP A 67 -2.03 -6.07 -1.73
C ASP A 67 -2.19 -4.62 -2.24
N PRO A 68 -3.20 -3.86 -1.77
CA PRO A 68 -3.44 -2.50 -2.22
C PRO A 68 -2.26 -1.57 -1.94
N ALA A 69 -1.76 -1.57 -0.70
CA ALA A 69 -0.70 -0.67 -0.27
C ALA A 69 0.62 -0.98 -1.00
N ALA A 70 0.96 -2.26 -1.15
CA ALA A 70 2.16 -2.67 -1.86
C ALA A 70 2.10 -2.32 -3.35
N SER A 71 0.93 -2.48 -3.99
CA SER A 71 0.73 -2.12 -5.39
C SER A 71 0.90 -0.62 -5.62
N LEU A 72 0.28 0.19 -4.75
CA LEU A 72 0.37 1.65 -4.81
C LEU A 72 1.77 2.17 -4.48
N LEU A 73 2.47 1.56 -3.52
CA LEU A 73 3.85 1.93 -3.18
C LEU A 73 4.78 1.69 -4.37
N ARG A 74 4.64 0.55 -5.05
CA ARG A 74 5.41 0.25 -6.27
C ARG A 74 5.09 1.22 -7.40
N ALA A 75 3.82 1.52 -7.61
CA ALA A 75 3.40 2.49 -8.63
C ALA A 75 3.93 3.90 -8.32
N ALA A 76 4.02 4.29 -7.05
CA ALA A 76 4.63 5.56 -6.64
C ALA A 76 6.13 5.62 -6.96
N HIS A 77 6.89 4.56 -6.67
CA HIS A 77 8.30 4.50 -7.06
C HIS A 77 8.49 4.48 -8.58
N ALA A 78 7.70 3.69 -9.31
CA ALA A 78 7.74 3.66 -10.77
C ALA A 78 7.43 5.04 -11.37
N CYS A 79 6.43 5.75 -10.85
CA CYS A 79 6.10 7.11 -11.26
C CYS A 79 7.30 8.06 -11.10
N GLU A 80 7.97 8.05 -9.95
CA GLU A 80 9.16 8.87 -9.69
C GLU A 80 10.32 8.55 -10.65
N GLU A 81 10.59 7.26 -10.86
CA GLU A 81 11.67 6.78 -11.73
C GLU A 81 11.41 7.08 -13.22
N ASN A 82 10.15 7.32 -13.61
CA ASN A 82 9.72 7.52 -14.98
C ASN A 82 9.23 8.95 -15.25
N ASN A 83 9.93 9.96 -14.71
CA ASN A 83 9.65 11.39 -14.94
C ASN A 83 8.24 11.83 -14.50
N ASN A 84 7.78 11.33 -13.37
CA ASN A 84 6.44 11.59 -12.84
C ASN A 84 5.32 11.11 -13.77
N ASP A 85 5.50 9.95 -14.38
CA ASP A 85 4.44 9.29 -15.13
C ASP A 85 3.39 8.70 -14.17
N PHE A 86 2.30 9.43 -13.99
CA PHE A 86 1.18 9.04 -13.13
C PHE A 86 0.26 7.99 -13.77
N SER A 87 0.50 7.55 -15.01
CA SER A 87 -0.47 6.77 -15.77
C SER A 87 -0.93 5.48 -15.08
N ILE A 88 -0.01 4.75 -14.41
CA ILE A 88 -0.39 3.56 -13.64
C ILE A 88 -1.19 3.94 -12.38
N LEU A 89 -0.78 4.98 -11.66
CA LEU A 89 -1.51 5.45 -10.48
C LEU A 89 -2.93 5.91 -10.86
N ASP A 90 -3.07 6.69 -11.93
CA ASP A 90 -4.35 7.14 -12.47
C ASP A 90 -5.21 5.94 -12.90
N TYR A 91 -4.63 4.98 -13.61
CA TYR A 91 -5.36 3.75 -13.95
C TYR A 91 -5.84 2.99 -12.71
N LEU A 92 -4.96 2.76 -11.73
CA LEU A 92 -5.31 2.01 -10.52
C LEU A 92 -6.44 2.68 -9.74
N PHE A 93 -6.42 4.01 -9.59
CA PHE A 93 -7.44 4.74 -8.84
C PHE A 93 -8.71 5.04 -9.65
N ASP A 94 -8.59 5.55 -10.87
CA ASP A 94 -9.73 6.11 -11.64
C ASP A 94 -10.43 5.08 -12.52
N GLU A 95 -9.68 4.24 -13.22
CA GLU A 95 -10.24 3.27 -14.16
C GLU A 95 -10.52 1.92 -13.48
N TYR A 96 -9.57 1.42 -12.69
CA TYR A 96 -9.67 0.11 -12.03
C TYR A 96 -10.46 0.17 -10.71
N GLY A 97 -10.42 1.32 -10.02
CA GLY A 97 -11.26 1.58 -8.84
C GLY A 97 -10.64 1.18 -7.50
N LEU A 98 -9.31 1.09 -7.41
CA LEU A 98 -8.64 1.01 -6.11
C LEU A 98 -8.95 2.26 -5.27
N SER A 99 -9.05 2.04 -3.98
CA SER A 99 -9.51 3.02 -3.01
C SER A 99 -8.79 2.86 -1.68
N LEU A 100 -8.39 3.99 -1.10
CA LEU A 100 -7.83 4.09 0.25
C LEU A 100 -8.86 4.60 1.27
N LYS A 101 -10.16 4.55 0.92
CA LYS A 101 -11.25 5.01 1.82
C LYS A 101 -11.25 4.26 3.15
N ASP A 102 -11.04 2.94 3.13
CA ASP A 102 -10.79 2.20 4.37
C ASP A 102 -9.33 2.42 4.77
N PRO A 103 -9.06 3.10 5.91
CA PRO A 103 -7.72 3.52 6.26
C PRO A 103 -6.75 2.34 6.46
N LYS A 104 -7.23 1.12 6.75
CA LYS A 104 -6.35 -0.04 6.94
C LYS A 104 -5.51 -0.37 5.69
N TYR A 105 -6.01 -0.04 4.50
CA TYR A 105 -5.32 -0.25 3.22
C TYR A 105 -4.18 0.75 2.97
N ASN A 106 -3.86 1.60 3.96
CA ASN A 106 -2.59 2.32 4.00
C ASN A 106 -1.41 1.42 4.39
N PHE A 107 -1.66 0.17 4.79
CA PHE A 107 -0.63 -0.79 5.18
C PHE A 107 -0.67 -2.02 4.30
N ALA A 108 0.48 -2.66 4.14
CA ALA A 108 0.52 -4.01 3.59
C ALA A 108 -0.16 -5.00 4.55
N PHE A 109 -0.70 -6.10 4.04
CA PHE A 109 -1.45 -7.10 4.81
C PHE A 109 -0.73 -7.55 6.09
N PRO A 110 0.59 -7.83 6.10
CA PRO A 110 1.27 -8.27 7.31
C PRO A 110 1.24 -7.26 8.46
N ASP A 111 1.08 -5.98 8.14
CA ASP A 111 1.16 -4.88 9.09
C ASP A 111 -0.22 -4.45 9.61
N MET A 112 -1.30 -4.80 8.91
CA MET A 112 -2.67 -4.46 9.30
C MET A 112 -3.09 -5.01 10.67
N LYS A 113 -2.54 -6.17 11.07
CA LYS A 113 -2.82 -6.78 12.40
C LYS A 113 -2.39 -5.90 13.59
N HIS A 114 -1.46 -5.00 13.34
CA HIS A 114 -0.95 -4.05 14.32
C HIS A 114 -1.80 -2.78 14.37
N ILE A 115 -2.82 -2.62 13.54
CA ILE A 115 -3.78 -1.51 13.67
C ILE A 115 -4.60 -1.74 14.96
N LYS A 116 -4.59 -0.74 15.84
CA LYS A 116 -5.43 -0.69 17.04
C LYS A 116 -6.75 0.01 16.74
N GLU A 117 -6.67 1.14 16.05
CA GLU A 117 -7.82 1.96 15.65
C GLU A 117 -7.52 2.61 14.29
N ALA A 118 -8.52 2.72 13.44
CA ALA A 118 -8.42 3.40 12.15
C ALA A 118 -9.74 4.11 11.85
N ASN A 119 -9.66 5.39 11.50
CA ASN A 119 -10.80 6.21 11.10
C ASN A 119 -10.37 7.26 10.06
N ASP A 120 -11.30 8.12 9.65
CA ASP A 120 -11.02 9.11 8.61
C ASP A 120 -9.96 10.15 9.00
N LYS A 121 -9.72 10.33 10.31
CA LYS A 121 -8.76 11.31 10.83
C LYS A 121 -7.38 10.71 11.03
N TYR A 122 -7.28 9.51 11.61
CA TYR A 122 -6.00 8.89 11.96
C TYR A 122 -6.02 7.36 11.94
N ILE A 123 -4.81 6.78 11.98
CA ILE A 123 -4.57 5.37 12.25
C ILE A 123 -3.67 5.27 13.49
N LEU A 124 -4.10 4.51 14.49
CA LEU A 124 -3.33 4.21 15.69
C LEU A 124 -2.85 2.77 15.63
N MET A 125 -1.54 2.58 15.73
CA MET A 125 -0.88 1.28 15.75
C MET A 125 -0.66 0.81 17.19
N LYS A 126 -0.82 -0.49 17.43
CA LYS A 126 -0.43 -1.16 18.66
C LYS A 126 1.08 -1.08 18.82
N LYS A 127 1.52 -0.97 20.06
CA LYS A 127 2.94 -1.09 20.39
C LYS A 127 3.45 -2.49 20.02
N VAL A 128 4.52 -2.54 19.21
CA VAL A 128 5.22 -3.79 18.88
C VAL A 128 6.57 -3.81 19.62
N GLU A 129 6.78 -4.81 20.47
CA GLU A 129 8.04 -4.97 21.20
C GLU A 129 9.22 -5.12 20.23
N GLY A 130 10.31 -4.39 20.47
CA GLY A 130 11.49 -4.39 19.61
C GLY A 130 11.33 -3.69 18.25
N ASN A 131 10.12 -3.31 17.85
CA ASN A 131 9.85 -2.72 16.54
C ASN A 131 8.98 -1.45 16.63
N SER A 132 9.55 -0.42 17.26
CA SER A 132 8.98 0.94 17.44
C SER A 132 8.68 1.70 16.14
N ILE A 133 8.77 1.04 14.98
CA ILE A 133 8.83 1.65 13.65
C ILE A 133 7.62 1.22 12.80
N ILE A 134 6.68 0.43 13.33
CA ILE A 134 5.55 -0.12 12.54
C ILE A 134 4.73 0.97 11.81
N TYR A 135 4.54 2.14 12.41
CA TYR A 135 3.84 3.27 11.78
C TYR A 135 4.55 3.78 10.51
N GLN A 136 5.88 3.61 10.39
CA GLN A 136 6.66 3.99 9.21
C GLN A 136 6.40 3.07 8.01
N LYS A 137 5.68 1.96 8.20
CA LYS A 137 5.26 1.09 7.10
C LYS A 137 3.97 1.54 6.41
N ALA A 138 3.29 2.57 6.91
CA ALA A 138 2.17 3.15 6.18
C ALA A 138 2.66 3.71 4.83
N LEU A 139 1.82 3.59 3.80
CA LEU A 139 2.12 3.86 2.39
C LEU A 139 2.98 5.11 2.16
N ILE A 140 2.55 6.25 2.71
CA ILE A 140 3.27 7.51 2.56
C ILE A 140 4.66 7.46 3.22
N TYR A 141 4.78 6.90 4.42
CA TYR A 141 6.06 6.79 5.12
C TYR A 141 7.00 5.84 4.41
N ALA A 142 6.47 4.70 3.96
CA ALA A 142 7.23 3.70 3.22
C ALA A 142 7.83 4.33 1.94
N TYR A 143 7.05 5.13 1.22
CA TYR A 143 7.52 5.87 0.04
C TYR A 143 8.62 6.90 0.40
N ILE A 144 8.38 7.75 1.40
CA ILE A 144 9.34 8.78 1.84
C ILE A 144 10.66 8.16 2.32
N LEU A 145 10.60 7.06 3.06
CA LEU A 145 11.77 6.37 3.61
C LEU A 145 12.51 5.54 2.57
N GLY A 146 11.80 5.10 1.53
CA GLY A 146 12.35 4.34 0.42
C GLY A 146 13.13 5.20 -0.59
N THR A 147 13.11 6.53 -0.46
CA THR A 147 13.69 7.47 -1.44
C THR A 147 14.68 8.42 -0.79
N LYS A 148 15.70 8.87 -1.54
CA LYS A 148 16.67 9.84 -1.03
C LYS A 148 16.10 11.26 -1.00
N ASN A 149 15.34 11.62 -2.04
CA ASN A 149 14.72 12.93 -2.23
C ASN A 149 13.24 12.72 -2.58
N PRO A 150 12.37 12.53 -1.57
CA PRO A 150 10.96 12.22 -1.79
C PRO A 150 10.27 13.28 -2.66
N ASN A 151 9.52 12.83 -3.66
CA ASN A 151 8.84 13.73 -4.58
C ASN A 151 7.52 14.25 -3.97
N SER A 152 7.45 15.56 -3.73
CA SER A 152 6.28 16.21 -3.13
C SER A 152 5.01 16.11 -3.99
N GLN A 153 5.12 16.02 -5.33
CA GLN A 153 3.96 15.85 -6.21
C GLN A 153 3.29 14.48 -6.00
N ILE A 154 4.09 13.42 -5.87
CA ILE A 154 3.60 12.06 -5.64
C ILE A 154 2.96 11.95 -4.26
N ILE A 155 3.58 12.57 -3.25
CA ILE A 155 3.01 12.63 -1.89
C ILE A 155 1.66 13.35 -1.90
N LYS A 156 1.58 14.55 -2.49
CA LYS A 156 0.32 15.31 -2.62
C LYS A 156 -0.74 14.50 -3.37
N TYR A 157 -0.34 13.81 -4.44
CA TYR A 157 -1.23 12.93 -5.20
C TYR A 157 -1.83 11.83 -4.31
N LEU A 158 -1.00 11.03 -3.63
CA LEU A 158 -1.49 9.90 -2.80
C LEU A 158 -2.44 10.37 -1.70
N VAL A 159 -2.16 11.53 -1.11
CA VAL A 159 -2.98 12.13 -0.04
C VAL A 159 -4.34 12.55 -0.56
N ASN A 160 -4.37 13.19 -1.73
CA ASN A 160 -5.62 13.53 -2.42
C ASN A 160 -6.44 12.29 -2.78
N ARG A 161 -5.78 11.12 -2.93
CA ARG A 161 -6.41 9.81 -3.13
C ARG A 161 -6.78 9.07 -1.83
N GLY A 162 -6.63 9.72 -0.67
CA GLY A 162 -7.06 9.20 0.62
C GLY A 162 -5.97 8.50 1.45
N ALA A 163 -4.71 8.51 0.99
CA ALA A 163 -3.60 8.02 1.80
C ALA A 163 -3.48 8.85 3.09
N LYS A 164 -3.35 8.16 4.24
CA LYS A 164 -3.34 8.78 5.56
C LYS A 164 -1.93 9.19 5.95
N PHE A 165 -1.80 10.47 6.30
CA PHE A 165 -0.63 10.95 7.00
C PHE A 165 -0.69 10.61 8.48
N GLU A 166 -1.78 10.94 9.18
CA GLU A 166 -1.87 10.83 10.65
C GLU A 166 -1.86 9.36 11.11
N VAL A 167 -0.67 8.79 11.21
CA VAL A 167 -0.40 7.42 11.63
C VAL A 167 0.48 7.48 12.87
N HIS A 168 -0.03 6.93 13.97
CA HIS A 168 0.54 7.05 15.30
C HIS A 168 0.88 5.68 15.87
N ASP A 169 1.86 5.63 16.77
CA ASP A 169 2.08 4.47 17.65
C ASP A 169 1.47 4.76 19.03
N GLU A 170 0.95 3.72 19.69
CA GLU A 170 0.48 3.73 21.08
C GLU A 170 1.64 4.01 22.07
N GLY A 171 2.90 3.89 21.63
CA GLY A 171 4.12 4.07 22.41
C GLY A 171 4.84 5.44 22.33
N TYR A 172 6.07 5.44 22.89
CA TYR A 172 7.03 6.54 23.12
C TYR A 172 6.64 7.90 22.50
N SER A 173 6.00 8.76 23.31
CA SER A 173 5.72 10.20 23.11
C SER A 173 4.58 10.63 22.16
N GLY A 174 3.72 9.73 21.64
CA GLY A 174 2.64 10.14 20.73
C GLY A 174 3.19 10.81 19.47
N ARG A 175 4.37 10.35 19.03
CA ARG A 175 5.11 10.93 17.90
C ARG A 175 4.23 10.90 16.68
N THR A 176 3.93 12.10 16.21
CA THR A 176 3.29 12.31 14.93
C THR A 176 4.32 12.19 13.81
N PRO A 177 3.86 11.89 12.60
CA PRO A 177 4.58 12.13 11.36
C PRO A 177 5.37 13.44 11.28
N MET A 178 4.78 14.54 11.76
CA MET A 178 5.45 15.85 11.80
C MET A 178 6.74 15.82 12.65
N HIS A 179 6.79 15.03 13.73
CA HIS A 179 8.02 14.87 14.51
C HIS A 179 9.13 14.22 13.67
N PHE A 180 8.79 13.29 12.77
CA PHE A 180 9.77 12.68 11.87
C PHE A 180 10.27 13.69 10.82
N TRP A 181 9.37 14.48 10.24
CA TRP A 181 9.69 15.40 9.16
C TRP A 181 10.50 16.60 9.65
N ALA A 182 10.12 17.16 10.80
CA ALA A 182 10.91 18.18 11.50
C ALA A 182 12.32 17.69 11.82
N ARG A 183 12.47 16.42 12.24
CA ARG A 183 13.78 15.82 12.52
C ARG A 183 14.64 15.62 11.27
N ARG A 184 14.04 15.37 10.10
CA ARG A 184 14.75 15.14 8.83
C ARG A 184 15.01 16.42 8.03
N ASN A 185 14.52 17.57 8.48
CA ASN A 185 14.56 18.84 7.76
C ASN A 185 13.87 18.79 6.38
N ASN A 186 12.83 17.96 6.24
CA ASN A 186 12.04 17.81 5.01
C ASN A 186 10.81 18.72 5.03
N TYR A 187 10.96 19.98 5.47
CA TYR A 187 9.84 20.91 5.63
C TYR A 187 9.17 21.25 4.30
N GLU A 188 9.88 21.14 3.17
CA GLU A 188 9.34 21.33 1.81
C GLU A 188 8.23 20.32 1.44
N LEU A 189 8.13 19.20 2.17
CA LEU A 189 7.02 18.25 2.01
C LEU A 189 5.74 18.72 2.73
N LEU A 190 5.85 19.69 3.66
CA LEU A 190 4.76 20.26 4.47
C LEU A 190 4.05 21.46 3.81
N GLU A 191 4.59 21.99 2.70
CA GLU A 191 4.02 23.08 1.89
C GLU A 191 3.34 22.53 0.62
#